data_AF-A0A1H2TP16-F1
#
_entry.id   AF-A0A1H2TP16-F1
#
_cell.length_a   1.000
_cell.length_b   1.000
_cell.length_c   1.000
_cell.angle_alpha   90.00
_cell.angle_beta   90.00
_cell.angle_gamma   90.00
#
_symmetry.space_group_name_H-M   'P 1'
#
loop_
_entity.id
_entity.type
_entity.pdbx_description
1 polymer ?
#
loop_
_entity_poly.entity_id
_entity_poly.type
_entity_poly.pdbx_seq_one_letter_code
_entity_poly.pdbx_strand_id
1 'polypeptide(L)'
;MKSFLTKGWRIAVTALMTSSLLFTAACGTSNTNSAEPTAAQGDLTLVIGAYSVAKDAFDILLPKFAAHWKEETGQTIAFQESYEASGTQARAIAGGFEADIAALAMESDIDKIQKAGFITSDWRKVGNGGMITRSIAVMGTREGNPKGIHDWEDLTRKGVKILYPNPKTSGGAQWDINAMYGAGLKESEAKTGQKDPAYAKAFLERIHHNVESLDKSGRASMAAFEYGVGDVIITYENELLARIKKGVPYEVIVPKSTILIENPAAIVDKNVDKHGTRKAAEALLAYLYTEEAQRIFADNGFRPVNDKVMEEVKGNYKTPEDLFDISYLGGWAEVREKLYSPKGVWYQVLAGI
;
A
#
# COMPACT_ATOMS: atom_id res chain seq x y z
N MET A 1 -50.08 7.58 -51.39
CA MET A 1 -51.40 7.55 -52.06
C MET A 1 -52.22 6.38 -51.52
N LYS A 2 -53.55 6.47 -51.65
CA LYS A 2 -54.61 5.43 -51.62
C LYS A 2 -54.21 3.94 -51.41
N SER A 3 -54.97 3.06 -50.72
CA SER A 3 -56.00 3.11 -49.64
C SER A 3 -56.69 1.73 -49.49
N PHE A 4 -57.51 1.54 -48.46
CA PHE A 4 -58.44 0.41 -48.19
C PHE A 4 -57.85 -0.91 -47.65
N LEU A 5 -58.61 -1.79 -46.95
CA LEU A 5 -59.57 -1.65 -45.81
C LEU A 5 -60.10 -3.05 -45.39
N THR A 6 -61.00 -3.08 -44.39
CA THR A 6 -61.78 -4.22 -43.82
C THR A 6 -61.12 -4.95 -42.63
N LYS A 7 -61.85 -5.37 -41.57
CA LYS A 7 -63.28 -5.18 -41.19
C LYS A 7 -63.46 -5.17 -39.65
N GLY A 8 -64.69 -4.91 -39.16
CA GLY A 8 -65.04 -4.70 -37.74
C GLY A 8 -64.98 -5.95 -36.82
N TRP A 9 -65.55 -5.94 -35.60
CA TRP A 9 -66.87 -5.36 -35.25
C TRP A 9 -67.13 -5.24 -33.71
N ARG A 10 -67.94 -4.24 -33.29
CA ARG A 10 -68.76 -4.06 -32.04
C ARG A 10 -68.13 -4.33 -30.64
N ILE A 11 -68.15 -3.45 -29.62
CA ILE A 11 -69.13 -2.49 -29.02
C ILE A 11 -69.97 -3.08 -27.85
N ALA A 12 -69.63 -2.66 -26.62
CA ALA A 12 -70.40 -2.55 -25.35
C ALA A 12 -69.39 -2.09 -24.26
N VAL A 13 -69.53 -1.08 -23.38
CA VAL A 13 -70.64 -0.24 -22.86
C VAL A 13 -71.69 -1.07 -22.11
N THR A 14 -71.99 -0.91 -20.81
CA THR A 14 -71.74 0.16 -19.79
C THR A 14 -71.10 -0.50 -18.51
N ALA A 15 -70.94 0.04 -17.28
CA ALA A 15 -71.34 1.26 -16.54
C ALA A 15 -70.30 1.64 -15.43
N LEU A 16 -70.60 2.65 -14.61
CA LEU A 16 -69.88 3.01 -13.36
C LEU A 16 -70.37 2.18 -12.16
N MET A 17 -69.51 1.99 -11.16
CA MET A 17 -69.89 2.19 -9.75
C MET A 17 -68.71 2.73 -8.94
N THR A 18 -68.88 3.91 -8.35
CA THR A 18 -68.04 4.43 -7.26
C THR A 18 -68.59 3.96 -5.91
N SER A 19 -67.72 3.62 -4.97
CA SER A 19 -68.09 3.55 -3.56
C SER A 19 -66.91 4.00 -2.70
N SER A 20 -67.14 5.05 -1.91
CA SER A 20 -66.15 5.61 -0.99
C SER A 20 -66.52 5.19 0.43
N LEU A 21 -65.63 4.49 1.12
CA LEU A 21 -65.79 4.18 2.55
C LEU A 21 -64.67 4.83 3.35
N LEU A 22 -65.01 5.98 3.95
CA LEU A 22 -64.24 6.60 5.03
C LEU A 22 -64.46 5.80 6.31
N PHE A 23 -63.38 5.42 6.99
CA PHE A 23 -63.41 5.09 8.41
C PHE A 23 -62.48 6.03 9.17
N THR A 24 -63.02 6.68 10.19
CA THR A 24 -62.31 7.68 11.01
C THR A 24 -61.54 7.04 12.15
N ALA A 25 -60.53 7.75 12.63
CA ALA A 25 -59.54 7.29 13.59
C ALA A 25 -60.11 6.73 14.92
N ALA A 26 -59.36 5.77 15.48
CA ALA A 26 -59.33 5.49 16.91
C ALA A 26 -57.87 5.64 17.38
N CYS A 27 -57.63 6.39 18.46
CA CYS A 27 -56.28 6.65 18.95
C CYS A 27 -55.73 5.45 19.76
N GLY A 28 -54.52 4.99 19.42
CA GLY A 28 -53.82 3.92 20.12
C GLY A 28 -52.39 4.32 20.48
N THR A 29 -52.22 5.10 21.54
CA THR A 29 -50.91 5.64 21.95
C THR A 29 -50.01 4.54 22.52
N SER A 30 -49.15 3.97 21.68
CA SER A 30 -48.14 2.98 22.08
C SER A 30 -46.79 3.31 21.42
N ASN A 31 -45.87 3.91 22.18
CA ASN A 31 -44.50 4.14 21.74
C ASN A 31 -43.71 2.83 21.73
N THR A 32 -43.95 1.99 20.72
CA THR A 32 -42.99 0.98 20.31
C THR A 32 -41.97 1.62 19.37
N ASN A 33 -40.72 1.77 19.82
CA ASN A 33 -39.60 2.07 18.94
C ASN A 33 -39.31 0.83 18.08
N SER A 34 -40.15 0.58 17.08
CA SER A 34 -39.81 -0.29 15.97
C SER A 34 -38.65 0.34 15.22
N ALA A 35 -37.43 -0.15 15.47
CA ALA A 35 -36.31 0.13 14.59
C ALA A 35 -36.73 -0.26 13.17
N GLU A 36 -36.66 0.67 12.23
CA GLU A 36 -36.94 0.36 10.83
C GLU A 36 -35.96 -0.75 10.41
N PRO A 37 -36.45 -1.85 9.79
CA PRO A 37 -35.56 -2.90 9.32
C PRO A 37 -34.66 -2.28 8.26
N THR A 38 -33.38 -2.12 8.59
CA THR A 38 -32.39 -1.53 7.69
C THR A 38 -32.44 -2.31 6.38
N ALA A 39 -32.91 -1.67 5.30
CA ALA A 39 -33.13 -2.34 4.04
C ALA A 39 -31.83 -3.02 3.63
N ALA A 40 -31.86 -4.35 3.50
CA ALA A 40 -30.66 -5.16 3.34
C ALA A 40 -29.86 -4.66 2.13
N GLN A 41 -28.75 -3.97 2.40
CA GLN A 41 -27.91 -3.42 1.36
C GLN A 41 -27.33 -4.62 0.61
N GLY A 42 -27.62 -4.72 -0.69
CA GLY A 42 -27.23 -5.89 -1.50
C GLY A 42 -25.72 -6.11 -1.51
N ASP A 43 -25.28 -7.34 -1.77
CA ASP A 43 -23.87 -7.71 -1.75
C ASP A 43 -23.02 -6.75 -2.60
N LEU A 44 -21.92 -6.25 -2.01
CA LEU A 44 -21.08 -5.22 -2.61
C LEU A 44 -19.72 -5.78 -3.07
N THR A 45 -19.04 -5.05 -3.94
CA THR A 45 -17.65 -5.33 -4.31
C THR A 45 -16.76 -4.16 -3.90
N LEU A 46 -15.63 -4.44 -3.25
CA LEU A 46 -14.56 -3.46 -3.01
C LEU A 46 -13.38 -3.72 -3.96
N VAL A 47 -12.95 -2.69 -4.66
CA VAL A 47 -11.79 -2.72 -5.56
C VAL A 47 -10.55 -2.24 -4.79
N ILE A 48 -9.57 -3.12 -4.60
CA ILE A 48 -8.35 -2.84 -3.83
C ILE A 48 -7.17 -2.63 -4.79
N GLY A 49 -6.62 -1.42 -4.80
CA GLY A 49 -5.40 -1.07 -5.53
C GLY A 49 -4.20 -1.02 -4.60
N ALA A 50 -3.42 -2.09 -4.57
CA ALA A 50 -2.36 -2.31 -3.58
C ALA A 50 -0.94 -2.40 -4.19
N TYR A 51 0.09 -2.18 -3.37
CA TYR A 51 1.47 -2.46 -3.77
C TYR A 51 1.83 -3.94 -3.58
N SER A 52 2.58 -4.51 -4.52
CA SER A 52 2.88 -5.97 -4.67
C SER A 52 3.52 -6.70 -3.47
N VAL A 53 3.89 -5.99 -2.41
CA VAL A 53 4.47 -6.54 -1.16
C VAL A 53 3.40 -6.74 -0.08
N ALA A 54 2.28 -6.00 -0.14
CA ALA A 54 1.16 -6.13 0.80
C ALA A 54 0.33 -7.42 0.65
N LYS A 55 0.48 -8.15 -0.47
CA LYS A 55 -0.42 -9.23 -0.88
C LYS A 55 -0.62 -10.29 0.20
N ASP A 56 0.47 -10.88 0.73
CA ASP A 56 0.42 -11.97 1.70
C ASP A 56 -0.37 -11.61 2.98
N ALA A 57 -0.36 -10.33 3.38
CA ALA A 57 -1.18 -9.84 4.49
C ALA A 57 -2.64 -9.62 4.05
N PHE A 58 -2.88 -9.01 2.89
CA PHE A 58 -4.22 -8.73 2.39
C PHE A 58 -5.02 -10.01 2.06
N ASP A 59 -4.35 -11.07 1.57
CA ASP A 59 -4.91 -12.41 1.37
C ASP A 59 -5.52 -13.01 2.66
N ILE A 60 -5.09 -12.53 3.84
CA ILE A 60 -5.59 -12.94 5.16
C ILE A 60 -6.58 -11.91 5.72
N LEU A 61 -6.30 -10.61 5.54
CA LEU A 61 -7.11 -9.51 6.06
C LEU A 61 -8.47 -9.38 5.38
N LEU A 62 -8.52 -9.45 4.05
CA LEU A 62 -9.75 -9.20 3.29
C LEU A 62 -10.84 -10.25 3.57
N PRO A 63 -10.56 -11.57 3.60
CA PRO A 63 -11.56 -12.57 3.99
C PRO A 63 -12.06 -12.41 5.43
N LYS A 64 -11.18 -12.00 6.37
CA LYS A 64 -11.56 -11.72 7.76
C LYS A 64 -12.46 -10.50 7.87
N PHE A 65 -12.13 -9.40 7.19
CA PHE A 65 -12.98 -8.22 7.14
C PHE A 65 -14.36 -8.52 6.54
N ALA A 66 -14.43 -9.29 5.44
CA ALA A 66 -15.73 -9.66 4.86
C ALA A 66 -16.58 -10.56 5.78
N ALA A 67 -15.96 -11.43 6.58
CA ALA A 67 -16.68 -12.20 7.61
C ALA A 67 -17.22 -11.29 8.73
N HIS A 68 -16.36 -10.42 9.27
CA HIS A 68 -16.71 -9.45 10.32
C HIS A 68 -17.80 -8.47 9.88
N TRP A 69 -17.68 -7.88 8.68
CA TRP A 69 -18.70 -7.00 8.10
C TRP A 69 -20.04 -7.72 7.91
N LYS A 70 -20.03 -8.99 7.51
CA LYS A 70 -21.25 -9.79 7.35
C LYS A 70 -21.90 -10.13 8.69
N GLU A 71 -21.12 -10.32 9.75
CA GLU A 71 -21.63 -10.48 11.12
C GLU A 71 -22.28 -9.18 11.63
N GLU A 72 -21.65 -8.03 11.43
CA GLU A 72 -22.16 -6.73 11.89
C GLU A 72 -23.35 -6.19 11.07
N THR A 73 -23.42 -6.47 9.76
CA THR A 73 -24.34 -5.79 8.84
C THR A 73 -25.29 -6.72 8.07
N GLY A 74 -25.03 -8.03 8.05
CA GLY A 74 -25.73 -9.02 7.22
C GLY A 74 -25.36 -9.00 5.72
N GLN A 75 -24.66 -7.97 5.24
CA GLN A 75 -24.27 -7.78 3.84
C GLN A 75 -22.98 -8.56 3.50
N THR A 76 -22.88 -9.14 2.29
CA THR A 76 -21.63 -9.78 1.84
C THR A 76 -20.74 -8.78 1.10
N ILE A 77 -19.42 -8.92 1.25
CA ILE A 77 -18.41 -8.21 0.45
C ILE A 77 -17.66 -9.23 -0.41
N ALA A 78 -17.50 -8.91 -1.70
CA ALA A 78 -16.50 -9.49 -2.58
C ALA A 78 -15.36 -8.49 -2.82
N PHE A 79 -14.17 -8.98 -3.20
CA PHE A 79 -13.03 -8.12 -3.52
C PHE A 79 -12.60 -8.29 -4.99
N GLN A 80 -12.16 -7.20 -5.60
CA GLN A 80 -11.40 -7.20 -6.84
C GLN A 80 -10.04 -6.57 -6.56
N GLU A 81 -8.96 -7.32 -6.75
CA GLU A 81 -7.65 -6.94 -6.22
C GLU A 81 -6.61 -6.74 -7.33
N SER A 82 -5.77 -5.72 -7.15
CA SER A 82 -4.73 -5.31 -8.09
C SER A 82 -3.44 -5.04 -7.33
N TYR A 83 -2.36 -5.76 -7.66
CA TYR A 83 -1.09 -5.75 -6.92
C TYR A 83 0.10 -5.49 -7.85
N GLU A 84 0.49 -4.23 -8.01
CA GLU A 84 1.63 -3.86 -8.86
C GLU A 84 2.77 -3.16 -8.11
N ALA A 85 3.82 -2.79 -8.84
CA ALA A 85 4.80 -1.83 -8.34
C ALA A 85 4.10 -0.51 -7.94
N SER A 86 4.33 0.00 -6.73
CA SER A 86 3.57 1.13 -6.14
C SER A 86 3.39 2.34 -7.08
N GLY A 87 4.46 2.77 -7.75
CA GLY A 87 4.41 3.90 -8.69
C GLY A 87 3.63 3.59 -9.98
N THR A 88 3.50 2.31 -10.35
CA THR A 88 2.60 1.85 -11.41
C THR A 88 1.15 1.80 -10.94
N GLN A 89 0.87 1.26 -9.74
CA GLN A 89 -0.47 1.25 -9.16
C GLN A 89 -1.03 2.68 -9.02
N ALA A 90 -0.22 3.61 -8.53
CA ALA A 90 -0.57 5.03 -8.41
C ALA A 90 -0.89 5.69 -9.77
N ARG A 91 -0.12 5.35 -10.82
CA ARG A 91 -0.39 5.82 -12.20
C ARG A 91 -1.64 5.19 -12.79
N ALA A 92 -1.95 3.94 -12.47
CA ALA A 92 -3.17 3.29 -12.93
C ALA A 92 -4.41 3.96 -12.31
N ILE A 93 -4.43 4.17 -10.99
CA ILE A 93 -5.57 4.82 -10.30
C ILE A 93 -5.72 6.27 -10.76
N ALA A 94 -4.62 7.04 -10.83
CA ALA A 94 -4.63 8.40 -11.39
C ALA A 94 -5.01 8.46 -12.89
N GLY A 95 -4.93 7.34 -13.60
CA GLY A 95 -5.36 7.17 -15.00
C GLY A 95 -6.77 6.59 -15.16
N GLY A 96 -7.52 6.38 -14.07
CA GLY A 96 -8.90 5.87 -14.11
C GLY A 96 -9.08 4.38 -13.80
N PHE A 97 -8.10 3.68 -13.21
CA PHE A 97 -8.37 2.40 -12.55
C PHE A 97 -9.19 2.65 -11.27
N GLU A 98 -10.40 2.08 -11.22
CA GLU A 98 -11.43 2.45 -10.24
C GLU A 98 -11.28 1.69 -8.91
N ALA A 99 -10.09 1.77 -8.30
CA ALA A 99 -9.87 1.28 -6.94
C ALA A 99 -10.68 2.11 -5.92
N ASP A 100 -11.39 1.46 -5.01
CA ASP A 100 -12.05 2.09 -3.84
C ASP A 100 -11.03 2.48 -2.76
N ILE A 101 -10.00 1.64 -2.57
CA ILE A 101 -8.91 1.88 -1.62
C ILE A 101 -7.57 1.77 -2.35
N ALA A 102 -6.70 2.77 -2.13
CA ALA A 102 -5.31 2.76 -2.55
C ALA A 102 -4.40 2.48 -1.34
N ALA A 103 -3.78 1.30 -1.29
CA ALA A 103 -2.83 0.92 -0.23
C ALA A 103 -1.42 0.80 -0.84
N LEU A 104 -0.56 1.80 -0.61
CA LEU A 104 0.65 2.01 -1.43
C LEU A 104 1.92 2.05 -0.59
N ALA A 105 3.08 1.97 -1.24
CA ALA A 105 4.36 1.86 -0.55
C ALA A 105 4.82 3.17 0.13
N MET A 106 4.24 4.33 -0.24
CA MET A 106 4.67 5.65 0.23
C MET A 106 3.63 6.74 -0.02
N GLU A 107 3.74 7.84 0.74
CA GLU A 107 2.90 9.03 0.61
C GLU A 107 2.86 9.61 -0.81
N SER A 108 4.02 9.75 -1.46
CA SER A 108 4.12 10.45 -2.76
C SER A 108 3.52 9.68 -3.95
N ASP A 109 3.02 8.47 -3.69
CA ASP A 109 2.16 7.71 -4.59
C ASP A 109 0.67 7.96 -4.32
N ILE A 110 0.24 8.14 -3.06
CA ILE A 110 -1.12 8.61 -2.72
C ILE A 110 -1.31 10.07 -3.16
N ASP A 111 -0.34 10.95 -2.91
CA ASP A 111 -0.34 12.35 -3.34
C ASP A 111 -0.47 12.49 -4.87
N LYS A 112 -0.08 11.48 -5.63
CA LYS A 112 -0.21 11.45 -7.10
C LYS A 112 -1.66 11.22 -7.53
N ILE A 113 -2.39 10.38 -6.79
CA ILE A 113 -3.83 10.13 -6.99
C ILE A 113 -4.64 11.35 -6.52
N GLN A 114 -4.25 11.97 -5.40
CA GLN A 114 -4.84 13.22 -4.90
C GLN A 114 -4.63 14.38 -5.90
N LYS A 115 -3.42 14.54 -6.46
CA LYS A 115 -3.13 15.54 -7.51
C LYS A 115 -3.87 15.30 -8.83
N ALA A 116 -4.32 14.07 -9.09
CA ALA A 116 -5.21 13.73 -10.21
C ALA A 116 -6.70 13.96 -9.89
N GLY A 117 -7.04 14.42 -8.68
CA GLY A 117 -8.42 14.73 -8.29
C GLY A 117 -9.31 13.50 -8.13
N PHE A 118 -8.74 12.36 -7.69
CA PHE A 118 -9.45 11.13 -7.34
C PHE A 118 -9.61 10.94 -5.82
N ILE A 119 -8.66 11.43 -5.04
CA ILE A 119 -8.78 11.63 -3.58
C ILE A 119 -9.02 13.12 -3.35
N THR A 120 -10.01 13.45 -2.54
CA THR A 120 -10.39 14.83 -2.19
C THR A 120 -10.32 15.09 -0.69
N SER A 121 -10.42 14.03 0.11
CA SER A 121 -10.22 14.04 1.56
C SER A 121 -8.75 14.24 1.96
N ASP A 122 -8.55 14.72 3.19
CA ASP A 122 -7.22 14.77 3.80
C ASP A 122 -6.89 13.42 4.45
N TRP A 123 -6.46 12.47 3.62
CA TRP A 123 -6.18 11.08 4.02
C TRP A 123 -5.16 10.94 5.16
N ARG A 124 -4.29 11.94 5.35
CA ARG A 124 -3.30 11.97 6.46
C ARG A 124 -3.95 12.13 7.83
N LYS A 125 -5.23 12.53 7.91
CA LYS A 125 -5.98 12.59 9.18
C LYS A 125 -6.51 11.22 9.65
N VAL A 126 -6.37 10.15 8.86
CA VAL A 126 -6.87 8.82 9.23
C VAL A 126 -5.86 8.07 10.09
N GLY A 127 -6.19 7.81 11.34
CA GLY A 127 -5.36 6.98 12.24
C GLY A 127 -3.93 7.50 12.41
N ASN A 128 -2.95 6.61 12.22
CA ASN A 128 -1.52 6.91 12.32
C ASN A 128 -1.01 7.61 11.05
N GLY A 129 -1.45 8.86 10.81
CA GLY A 129 -0.99 9.67 9.68
C GLY A 129 -1.41 9.15 8.28
N GLY A 130 -2.37 8.24 8.21
CA GLY A 130 -2.72 7.46 7.03
C GLY A 130 -1.90 6.17 6.83
N MET A 131 -0.86 5.92 7.66
CA MET A 131 0.04 4.77 7.54
C MET A 131 -0.54 3.53 8.22
N ILE A 132 -0.71 2.44 7.47
CA ILE A 132 -1.23 1.15 7.97
C ILE A 132 -0.14 0.17 8.40
N THR A 133 1.08 0.31 7.88
CA THR A 133 2.25 -0.51 8.24
C THR A 133 3.53 0.31 8.25
N ARG A 134 4.50 -0.16 9.04
CA ARG A 134 5.89 0.28 9.02
C ARG A 134 6.83 -0.85 8.59
N SER A 135 8.02 -0.49 8.15
CA SER A 135 9.13 -1.40 7.87
C SER A 135 10.44 -0.61 7.96
N ILE A 136 11.58 -1.26 7.68
CA ILE A 136 12.86 -0.60 7.43
C ILE A 136 13.54 -1.19 6.21
N ALA A 137 14.43 -0.43 5.57
CA ALA A 137 15.31 -0.96 4.53
C ALA A 137 16.41 -1.83 5.17
N VAL A 138 16.65 -3.01 4.61
CA VAL A 138 17.62 -3.99 5.09
C VAL A 138 18.33 -4.68 3.92
N MET A 139 19.38 -5.41 4.23
CA MET A 139 20.03 -6.34 3.31
C MET A 139 19.69 -7.78 3.70
N GLY A 140 19.33 -8.61 2.72
CA GLY A 140 19.16 -10.05 2.88
C GLY A 140 20.30 -10.80 2.21
N THR A 141 20.93 -11.75 2.91
CA THR A 141 21.87 -12.72 2.31
C THR A 141 21.39 -14.15 2.55
N ARG A 142 22.00 -15.12 1.86
CA ARG A 142 21.75 -16.55 2.08
C ARG A 142 22.38 -16.99 3.42
N GLU A 143 21.89 -18.10 3.97
CA GLU A 143 22.39 -18.78 5.18
C GLU A 143 23.91 -18.66 5.37
N GLY A 144 24.34 -18.25 6.57
CA GLY A 144 25.76 -18.10 6.92
C GLY A 144 26.47 -16.90 6.29
N ASN A 145 25.74 -16.03 5.57
CA ASN A 145 26.24 -14.76 5.00
C ASN A 145 27.53 -14.92 4.16
N PRO A 146 27.48 -15.59 2.98
CA PRO A 146 28.69 -16.05 2.26
C PRO A 146 29.67 -14.96 1.76
N LYS A 147 29.29 -13.68 1.84
CA LYS A 147 30.16 -12.54 1.51
C LYS A 147 30.58 -11.72 2.75
N GLY A 148 30.10 -12.02 3.96
CA GLY A 148 30.37 -11.20 5.14
C GLY A 148 29.90 -9.76 4.94
N ILE A 149 28.60 -9.58 4.70
CA ILE A 149 27.93 -8.28 4.62
C ILE A 149 27.50 -7.88 6.04
N HIS A 150 27.86 -6.68 6.49
CA HIS A 150 27.50 -6.17 7.81
C HIS A 150 26.90 -4.76 7.75
N ASP A 151 27.35 -3.91 6.82
CA ASP A 151 26.79 -2.57 6.58
C ASP A 151 26.87 -2.18 5.09
N TRP A 152 26.31 -1.02 4.72
CA TRP A 152 26.20 -0.55 3.34
C TRP A 152 27.56 -0.43 2.60
N GLU A 153 28.67 -0.11 3.28
CA GLU A 153 30.00 -0.02 2.62
C GLU A 153 30.50 -1.40 2.15
N ASP A 154 30.07 -2.51 2.75
CA ASP A 154 30.39 -3.85 2.27
C ASP A 154 29.84 -4.13 0.86
N LEU A 155 28.77 -3.43 0.47
CA LEU A 155 28.20 -3.50 -0.86
C LEU A 155 29.08 -2.87 -1.94
N THR A 156 30.05 -2.03 -1.58
CA THR A 156 30.98 -1.39 -2.53
C THR A 156 32.15 -2.30 -2.92
N ARG A 157 32.33 -3.43 -2.21
CA ARG A 157 33.47 -4.33 -2.40
C ARG A 157 33.36 -5.09 -3.73
N LYS A 158 34.47 -5.21 -4.46
CA LYS A 158 34.50 -5.87 -5.78
C LYS A 158 34.03 -7.33 -5.68
N GLY A 159 33.10 -7.72 -6.56
CA GLY A 159 32.61 -9.11 -6.62
C GLY A 159 31.55 -9.45 -5.56
N VAL A 160 30.96 -8.44 -4.92
CA VAL A 160 29.61 -8.53 -4.35
C VAL A 160 28.60 -8.25 -5.47
N LYS A 161 27.58 -9.10 -5.60
CA LYS A 161 26.49 -8.99 -6.58
C LYS A 161 25.19 -8.61 -5.88
N ILE A 162 24.60 -7.47 -6.27
CA ILE A 162 23.48 -6.84 -5.58
C ILE A 162 22.21 -6.94 -6.42
N LEU A 163 21.07 -7.15 -5.76
CA LEU A 163 19.75 -6.94 -6.32
C LEU A 163 18.99 -5.84 -5.58
N TYR A 164 18.34 -4.96 -6.34
CA TYR A 164 17.20 -4.15 -5.89
C TYR A 164 16.38 -3.70 -7.12
N PRO A 165 15.07 -3.43 -6.96
CA PRO A 165 14.20 -3.13 -8.10
C PRO A 165 14.44 -1.75 -8.74
N ASN A 166 13.72 -1.44 -9.83
CA ASN A 166 13.83 -0.17 -10.55
C ASN A 166 13.03 0.98 -9.90
N PRO A 167 13.63 2.14 -9.55
CA PRO A 167 12.90 3.26 -8.93
C PRO A 167 11.94 3.99 -9.87
N LYS A 168 11.96 3.75 -11.19
CA LYS A 168 10.96 4.32 -12.13
C LYS A 168 9.56 3.68 -11.97
N THR A 169 9.49 2.47 -11.42
CA THR A 169 8.26 1.69 -11.21
C THR A 169 8.03 1.32 -9.75
N SER A 170 9.07 0.83 -9.07
CA SER A 170 8.99 0.31 -7.71
C SER A 170 9.06 1.42 -6.66
N GLY A 171 8.08 1.44 -5.75
CA GLY A 171 8.21 2.17 -4.50
C GLY A 171 9.24 1.53 -3.55
N GLY A 172 9.51 0.22 -3.71
CA GLY A 172 10.60 -0.51 -3.03
C GLY A 172 11.94 0.19 -3.24
N ALA A 173 12.38 0.18 -4.50
CA ALA A 173 13.64 0.75 -4.97
C ALA A 173 13.90 2.17 -4.49
N GLN A 174 12.85 2.99 -4.39
CA GLN A 174 12.99 4.36 -3.93
C GLN A 174 13.26 4.44 -2.43
N TRP A 175 12.66 3.59 -1.61
CA TRP A 175 13.05 3.46 -0.20
C TRP A 175 14.46 2.84 -0.07
N ASP A 176 14.79 1.83 -0.88
CA ASP A 176 16.11 1.20 -0.91
C ASP A 176 17.23 2.23 -1.24
N ILE A 177 17.00 3.06 -2.26
CA ILE A 177 17.90 4.14 -2.69
C ILE A 177 17.91 5.31 -1.70
N ASN A 178 16.77 5.68 -1.12
CA ASN A 178 16.72 6.68 -0.04
C ASN A 178 17.53 6.21 1.19
N ALA A 179 17.53 4.91 1.49
CA ALA A 179 18.31 4.33 2.58
C ALA A 179 19.82 4.41 2.30
N MET A 180 20.27 3.92 1.13
CA MET A 180 21.69 4.00 0.74
C MET A 180 22.21 5.44 0.66
N TYR A 181 21.46 6.34 0.01
CA TYR A 181 21.84 7.75 -0.10
C TYR A 181 21.80 8.46 1.25
N GLY A 182 20.79 8.19 2.08
CA GLY A 182 20.70 8.72 3.43
C GLY A 182 21.81 8.22 4.36
N ALA A 183 22.21 6.95 4.25
CA ALA A 183 23.37 6.41 4.95
C ALA A 183 24.68 7.09 4.49
N GLY A 184 24.83 7.39 3.20
CA GLY A 184 25.94 8.20 2.69
C GLY A 184 25.97 9.62 3.28
N LEU A 185 24.81 10.27 3.40
CA LEU A 185 24.70 11.57 4.09
C LEU A 185 25.08 11.45 5.58
N LYS A 186 24.53 10.47 6.29
CA LYS A 186 24.85 10.19 7.71
C LYS A 186 26.34 9.94 7.93
N GLU A 187 26.98 9.19 7.03
CA GLU A 187 28.41 8.91 7.11
C GLU A 187 29.25 10.18 6.85
N SER A 188 28.87 11.01 5.87
CA SER A 188 29.52 12.31 5.65
C SER A 188 29.35 13.27 6.83
N GLU A 189 28.16 13.27 7.45
CA GLU A 189 27.80 14.09 8.61
C GLU A 189 28.60 13.66 9.85
N ALA A 190 28.77 12.35 10.07
CA ALA A 190 29.62 11.80 11.13
C ALA A 190 31.12 12.05 10.91
N LYS A 191 31.60 12.08 9.65
CA LYS A 191 33.02 12.32 9.32
C LYS A 191 33.42 13.80 9.30
N THR A 192 32.49 14.70 8.96
CA THR A 192 32.82 16.11 8.65
C THR A 192 31.99 17.15 9.42
N GLY A 193 30.93 16.74 10.11
CA GLY A 193 29.94 17.64 10.70
C GLY A 193 28.97 18.26 9.69
N GLN A 194 28.98 17.82 8.43
CA GLN A 194 28.10 18.32 7.35
C GLN A 194 27.52 17.18 6.52
N LYS A 195 26.24 17.31 6.13
CA LYS A 195 25.61 16.46 5.12
C LYS A 195 26.18 16.82 3.74
N ASP A 196 26.95 15.93 3.11
CA ASP A 196 27.51 16.13 1.78
C ASP A 196 26.80 15.31 0.69
N PRO A 197 25.98 15.94 -0.17
CA PRO A 197 25.36 15.29 -1.33
C PRO A 197 26.35 14.70 -2.34
N ALA A 198 27.58 15.24 -2.45
CA ALA A 198 28.59 14.72 -3.37
C ALA A 198 29.17 13.40 -2.85
N TYR A 199 29.51 13.32 -1.56
CA TYR A 199 29.85 12.07 -0.89
C TYR A 199 28.71 11.03 -1.02
N ALA A 200 27.47 11.42 -0.73
CA ALA A 200 26.32 10.51 -0.78
C ALA A 200 26.00 10.03 -2.22
N LYS A 201 26.18 10.87 -3.25
CA LYS A 201 26.17 10.45 -4.65
C LYS A 201 27.25 9.40 -4.90
N ALA A 202 28.51 9.72 -4.60
CA ALA A 202 29.65 8.86 -4.87
C ALA A 202 29.59 7.52 -4.10
N PHE A 203 28.89 7.49 -2.97
CA PHE A 203 28.59 6.26 -2.24
C PHE A 203 27.55 5.40 -2.96
N LEU A 204 26.39 5.97 -3.31
CA LEU A 204 25.36 5.28 -4.08
C LEU A 204 25.88 4.78 -5.44
N GLU A 205 26.79 5.51 -6.06
CA GLU A 205 27.49 5.17 -7.31
C GLU A 205 28.41 3.94 -7.15
N ARG A 206 29.22 3.89 -6.08
CA ARG A 206 30.03 2.69 -5.73
C ARG A 206 29.15 1.46 -5.50
N ILE A 207 27.99 1.61 -4.87
CA ILE A 207 27.05 0.51 -4.66
C ILE A 207 26.38 0.11 -5.97
N HIS A 208 25.94 1.07 -6.79
CA HIS A 208 25.20 0.78 -8.03
C HIS A 208 26.06 0.03 -9.08
N HIS A 209 27.38 0.26 -9.13
CA HIS A 209 28.31 -0.52 -9.96
C HIS A 209 28.28 -2.05 -9.72
N ASN A 210 27.78 -2.51 -8.57
CA ASN A 210 27.69 -3.93 -8.20
C ASN A 210 26.28 -4.53 -8.39
N VAL A 211 25.35 -3.82 -9.05
CA VAL A 211 23.95 -4.25 -9.23
C VAL A 211 23.77 -5.10 -10.50
N GLU A 212 23.18 -6.29 -10.35
CA GLU A 212 22.98 -7.25 -11.45
C GLU A 212 21.69 -7.01 -12.25
N SER A 213 20.64 -6.50 -11.62
CA SER A 213 19.33 -6.24 -12.23
C SER A 213 18.62 -5.07 -11.56
N LEU A 214 17.72 -4.41 -12.31
CA LEU A 214 16.78 -3.40 -11.83
C LEU A 214 15.35 -3.89 -12.13
N ASP A 215 14.87 -4.84 -11.32
CA ASP A 215 13.61 -5.57 -11.58
C ASP A 215 12.36 -4.70 -11.44
N LYS A 216 11.24 -5.09 -12.06
CA LYS A 216 10.04 -4.23 -12.16
C LYS A 216 9.42 -3.83 -10.81
N SER A 217 9.57 -4.66 -9.77
CA SER A 217 9.01 -4.48 -8.42
C SER A 217 9.87 -5.22 -7.38
N GLY A 218 9.72 -4.88 -6.09
CA GLY A 218 10.42 -5.60 -5.00
C GLY A 218 10.15 -7.11 -5.00
N ARG A 219 8.89 -7.52 -5.23
CA ARG A 219 8.53 -8.94 -5.37
C ARG A 219 9.26 -9.63 -6.53
N ALA A 220 9.48 -8.94 -7.65
CA ALA A 220 10.23 -9.48 -8.79
C ALA A 220 11.74 -9.62 -8.49
N SER A 221 12.33 -8.67 -7.76
CA SER A 221 13.74 -8.75 -7.34
C SER A 221 13.96 -9.84 -6.29
N MET A 222 13.03 -9.98 -5.33
CA MET A 222 13.03 -11.11 -4.39
C MET A 222 12.92 -12.47 -5.12
N ALA A 223 12.07 -12.58 -6.14
CA ALA A 223 11.99 -13.81 -6.94
C ALA A 223 13.31 -14.10 -7.69
N ALA A 224 13.98 -13.08 -8.25
CA ALA A 224 15.32 -13.27 -8.85
C ALA A 224 16.35 -13.75 -7.81
N PHE A 225 16.30 -13.22 -6.58
CA PHE A 225 17.14 -13.65 -5.47
C PHE A 225 16.86 -15.10 -5.03
N GLU A 226 15.59 -15.49 -4.97
CA GLU A 226 15.15 -16.88 -4.73
C GLU A 226 15.70 -17.83 -5.81
N TYR A 227 15.67 -17.44 -7.08
CA TYR A 227 16.25 -18.22 -8.20
C TYR A 227 17.79 -18.24 -8.26
N GLY A 228 18.49 -17.68 -7.27
CA GLY A 228 19.95 -17.76 -7.17
C GLY A 228 20.72 -16.59 -7.78
N VAL A 229 20.05 -15.55 -8.30
CA VAL A 229 20.71 -14.32 -8.75
C VAL A 229 21.15 -13.49 -7.53
N GLY A 230 22.34 -12.89 -7.59
CA GLY A 230 22.86 -12.03 -6.52
C GLY A 230 23.37 -12.77 -5.27
N ASP A 231 24.32 -12.13 -4.59
CA ASP A 231 24.79 -12.52 -3.25
C ASP A 231 23.92 -11.91 -2.14
N VAL A 232 23.45 -10.69 -2.38
CA VAL A 232 22.72 -9.84 -1.43
C VAL A 232 21.59 -9.10 -2.13
N ILE A 233 20.45 -8.99 -1.46
CA ILE A 233 19.30 -8.20 -1.92
C ILE A 233 19.03 -7.04 -0.95
N ILE A 234 18.81 -5.83 -1.46
CA ILE A 234 18.30 -4.71 -0.67
C ILE A 234 16.78 -4.70 -0.81
N THR A 235 16.08 -4.68 0.31
CA THR A 235 14.63 -4.87 0.37
C THR A 235 14.06 -4.39 1.71
N TYR A 236 12.75 -4.54 1.89
CA TYR A 236 12.08 -4.27 3.16
C TYR A 236 12.27 -5.45 4.12
N GLU A 237 12.41 -5.15 5.41
CA GLU A 237 12.52 -6.17 6.47
C GLU A 237 11.40 -7.23 6.41
N ASN A 238 10.16 -6.80 6.19
CA ASN A 238 9.01 -7.69 6.06
C ASN A 238 9.12 -8.70 4.91
N GLU A 239 9.79 -8.36 3.79
CA GLU A 239 9.97 -9.32 2.67
C GLU A 239 10.89 -10.48 3.05
N LEU A 240 11.85 -10.27 3.96
CA LEU A 240 12.72 -11.33 4.46
C LEU A 240 12.05 -12.09 5.60
N LEU A 241 11.48 -11.40 6.58
CA LEU A 241 10.81 -12.03 7.73
C LEU A 241 9.65 -12.95 7.30
N ALA A 242 8.84 -12.53 6.32
CA ALA A 242 7.76 -13.37 5.77
C ALA A 242 8.26 -14.64 5.07
N ARG A 243 9.52 -14.70 4.65
CA ARG A 243 10.15 -15.88 4.00
C ARG A 243 10.89 -16.77 5.01
N ILE A 244 11.55 -16.17 5.98
CA ILE A 244 12.16 -16.87 7.12
C ILE A 244 11.08 -17.61 7.92
N LYS A 245 9.92 -16.98 8.14
CA LYS A 245 8.73 -17.63 8.74
C LYS A 245 8.17 -18.80 7.90
N LYS A 246 8.42 -18.82 6.59
CA LYS A 246 8.08 -19.92 5.67
C LYS A 246 9.23 -20.96 5.53
N GLY A 247 10.28 -20.84 6.35
CA GLY A 247 11.40 -21.80 6.40
C GLY A 247 12.52 -21.55 5.40
N VAL A 248 12.59 -20.38 4.75
CA VAL A 248 13.70 -20.05 3.83
C VAL A 248 14.87 -19.46 4.63
N PRO A 249 16.08 -20.06 4.61
CA PRO A 249 17.19 -19.63 5.46
C PRO A 249 17.90 -18.41 4.86
N TYR A 250 17.39 -17.22 5.19
CA TYR A 250 18.01 -15.93 4.90
C TYR A 250 18.52 -15.27 6.17
N GLU A 251 19.69 -14.64 6.08
CA GLU A 251 20.22 -13.75 7.11
C GLU A 251 19.68 -12.34 6.88
N VAL A 252 19.18 -11.68 7.94
CA VAL A 252 18.72 -10.28 7.89
C VAL A 252 19.79 -9.35 8.45
N ILE A 253 20.47 -8.63 7.56
CA ILE A 253 21.44 -7.61 7.92
C ILE A 253 20.70 -6.28 8.01
N VAL A 254 20.35 -5.86 9.23
CA VAL A 254 19.96 -4.49 9.52
C VAL A 254 21.24 -3.64 9.67
N PRO A 255 21.52 -2.70 8.75
CA PRO A 255 22.70 -1.82 8.80
C PRO A 255 22.61 -0.79 9.92
N LYS A 256 23.71 -0.06 10.18
CA LYS A 256 23.77 0.95 11.25
C LYS A 256 22.76 2.08 11.05
N SER A 257 22.87 2.77 9.92
CA SER A 257 21.96 3.85 9.51
C SER A 257 20.97 3.33 8.47
N THR A 258 19.67 3.42 8.75
CA THR A 258 18.62 3.02 7.79
C THR A 258 17.38 3.91 7.89
N ILE A 259 16.53 3.83 6.87
CA ILE A 259 15.31 4.63 6.77
C ILE A 259 14.08 3.89 7.30
N LEU A 260 13.26 4.61 8.06
CA LEU A 260 11.89 4.22 8.41
C LEU A 260 11.04 4.25 7.14
N ILE A 261 10.47 3.11 6.80
CA ILE A 261 9.53 2.94 5.70
C ILE A 261 8.13 2.98 6.30
N GLU A 262 7.27 3.88 5.82
CA GLU A 262 5.86 3.95 6.22
C GLU A 262 4.95 3.80 4.98
N ASN A 263 3.94 2.94 5.07
CA ASN A 263 3.10 2.58 3.94
C ASN A 263 1.64 3.06 4.17
N PRO A 264 1.16 4.06 3.40
CA PRO A 264 -0.19 4.59 3.57
C PRO A 264 -1.28 3.75 2.91
N ALA A 265 -2.49 3.86 3.46
CA ALA A 265 -3.72 3.54 2.76
C ALA A 265 -4.72 4.71 2.79
N ALA A 266 -5.38 4.96 1.66
CA ALA A 266 -6.36 6.03 1.50
C ALA A 266 -7.59 5.55 0.73
N ILE A 267 -8.75 6.11 1.07
CA ILE A 267 -9.99 5.96 0.31
C ILE A 267 -9.90 6.83 -0.94
N VAL A 268 -10.24 6.25 -2.09
CA VAL A 268 -10.29 6.98 -3.36
C VAL A 268 -11.70 7.54 -3.52
N ASP A 269 -11.94 8.68 -2.86
CA ASP A 269 -13.26 9.34 -2.71
C ASP A 269 -14.15 9.23 -3.96
N LYS A 270 -13.62 9.64 -5.11
CA LYS A 270 -14.36 9.72 -6.37
C LYS A 270 -14.86 8.36 -6.89
N ASN A 271 -14.17 7.28 -6.53
CA ASN A 271 -14.53 5.91 -6.92
C ASN A 271 -15.54 5.33 -5.91
N VAL A 272 -15.33 5.54 -4.61
CA VAL A 272 -16.29 5.04 -3.60
C VAL A 272 -17.65 5.73 -3.67
N ASP A 273 -17.68 7.00 -4.06
CA ASP A 273 -18.91 7.75 -4.32
C ASP A 273 -19.60 7.30 -5.63
N LYS A 274 -18.82 6.84 -6.63
CA LYS A 274 -19.35 6.25 -7.87
C LYS A 274 -19.95 4.86 -7.63
N HIS A 275 -19.32 4.04 -6.80
CA HIS A 275 -19.73 2.66 -6.53
C HIS A 275 -20.75 2.53 -5.40
N GLY A 276 -20.93 3.56 -4.56
CA GLY A 276 -21.75 3.50 -3.35
C GLY A 276 -21.11 2.70 -2.21
N THR A 277 -19.80 2.44 -2.30
CA THR A 277 -19.02 1.55 -1.42
C THR A 277 -18.45 2.25 -0.19
N ARG A 278 -18.53 3.59 -0.12
CA ARG A 278 -17.85 4.45 0.88
C ARG A 278 -17.87 3.91 2.31
N LYS A 279 -19.06 3.57 2.84
CA LYS A 279 -19.22 3.04 4.21
C LYS A 279 -18.40 1.76 4.46
N ALA A 280 -18.33 0.85 3.49
CA ALA A 280 -17.57 -0.39 3.58
C ALA A 280 -16.06 -0.15 3.37
N ALA A 281 -15.67 0.81 2.52
CA ALA A 281 -14.28 1.22 2.34
C ALA A 281 -13.71 1.93 3.59
N GLU A 282 -14.51 2.78 4.23
CA GLU A 282 -14.20 3.44 5.51
C GLU A 282 -14.07 2.42 6.65
N ALA A 283 -14.97 1.44 6.72
CA ALA A 283 -14.89 0.34 7.68
C ALA A 283 -13.67 -0.57 7.45
N LEU A 284 -13.32 -0.90 6.19
CA LEU A 284 -12.10 -1.65 5.89
C LEU A 284 -10.85 -0.85 6.28
N LEU A 285 -10.77 0.43 5.92
CA LEU A 285 -9.64 1.27 6.31
C LEU A 285 -9.50 1.38 7.84
N ALA A 286 -10.61 1.46 8.58
CA ALA A 286 -10.60 1.40 10.04
C ALA A 286 -10.16 0.02 10.58
N TYR A 287 -10.66 -1.08 9.98
CA TYR A 287 -10.30 -2.45 10.36
C TYR A 287 -8.78 -2.69 10.28
N LEU A 288 -8.08 -2.11 9.29
CA LEU A 288 -6.63 -2.22 9.15
C LEU A 288 -5.82 -1.70 10.35
N TYR A 289 -6.39 -0.83 11.21
CA TYR A 289 -5.75 -0.33 12.44
C TYR A 289 -6.08 -1.16 13.70
N THR A 290 -7.01 -2.12 13.61
CA THR A 290 -7.40 -2.98 14.74
C THR A 290 -6.24 -3.84 15.22
N GLU A 291 -6.27 -4.27 16.49
CA GLU A 291 -5.24 -5.17 17.00
C GLU A 291 -5.19 -6.52 16.26
N GLU A 292 -6.31 -6.99 15.69
CA GLU A 292 -6.32 -8.21 14.87
C GLU A 292 -5.56 -8.00 13.56
N ALA A 293 -5.92 -6.97 12.80
CA ALA A 293 -5.26 -6.65 11.54
C ALA A 293 -3.75 -6.36 11.73
N GLN A 294 -3.42 -5.67 12.81
CA GLN A 294 -2.04 -5.30 13.14
C GLN A 294 -1.21 -6.52 13.60
N ARG A 295 -1.82 -7.52 14.25
CA ARG A 295 -1.16 -8.82 14.49
C ARG A 295 -0.95 -9.59 13.17
N ILE A 296 -1.90 -9.55 12.24
CA ILE A 296 -1.74 -10.18 10.90
C ILE A 296 -0.63 -9.49 10.09
N PHE A 297 -0.48 -8.17 10.20
CA PHE A 297 0.65 -7.44 9.61
C PHE A 297 1.99 -7.85 10.25
N ALA A 298 2.07 -7.93 11.59
CA ALA A 298 3.25 -8.45 12.28
C ALA A 298 3.59 -9.91 11.91
N ASP A 299 2.56 -10.75 11.74
CA ASP A 299 2.70 -12.13 11.28
C ASP A 299 3.20 -12.26 9.83
N ASN A 300 3.13 -11.18 9.05
CA ASN A 300 3.74 -11.03 7.73
C ASN A 300 5.01 -10.16 7.76
N GLY A 301 5.60 -9.94 8.95
CA GLY A 301 6.87 -9.25 9.14
C GLY A 301 6.82 -7.72 9.08
N PHE A 302 5.64 -7.10 8.94
CA PHE A 302 5.50 -5.65 8.98
C PHE A 302 5.52 -5.16 10.43
N ARG A 303 6.27 -4.07 10.69
CA ARG A 303 6.22 -3.39 11.99
C ARG A 303 4.83 -2.74 12.16
N PRO A 304 4.08 -3.04 13.24
CA PRO A 304 2.77 -2.44 13.46
C PRO A 304 2.80 -0.92 13.60
N VAL A 305 1.66 -0.29 13.28
CA VAL A 305 1.34 1.10 13.63
C VAL A 305 0.49 1.23 14.88
N ASN A 306 -0.02 0.10 15.41
CA ASN A 306 -0.68 0.03 16.70
C ASN A 306 0.35 -0.27 17.80
N ASP A 307 0.57 0.69 18.70
CA ASP A 307 1.63 0.66 19.70
C ASP A 307 1.57 -0.56 20.63
N LYS A 308 0.36 -1.00 21.00
CA LYS A 308 0.17 -2.19 21.85
C LYS A 308 0.64 -3.44 21.12
N VAL A 309 0.28 -3.62 19.85
CA VAL A 309 0.74 -4.76 19.06
C VAL A 309 2.24 -4.66 18.80
N MET A 310 2.79 -3.47 18.52
CA MET A 310 4.24 -3.25 18.39
C MET A 310 5.00 -3.67 19.66
N GLU A 311 4.49 -3.33 20.85
CA GLU A 311 5.04 -3.76 22.14
C GLU A 311 4.93 -5.29 22.35
N GLU A 312 3.82 -5.92 21.93
CA GLU A 312 3.66 -7.39 21.95
C GLU A 312 4.69 -8.10 21.05
N VAL A 313 5.01 -7.55 19.87
CA VAL A 313 5.85 -8.22 18.85
C VAL A 313 7.30 -7.71 18.77
N LYS A 314 7.71 -6.74 19.59
CA LYS A 314 9.02 -6.06 19.46
C LYS A 314 10.23 -7.00 19.44
N GLY A 315 10.15 -8.16 20.11
CA GLY A 315 11.22 -9.17 20.12
C GLY A 315 11.53 -9.79 18.75
N ASN A 316 10.62 -9.64 17.77
CA ASN A 316 10.79 -10.14 16.41
C ASN A 316 11.60 -9.20 15.51
N TYR A 317 11.96 -8.00 15.98
CA TYR A 317 12.53 -6.92 15.19
C TYR A 317 13.86 -6.43 15.76
N LYS A 318 14.89 -6.30 14.93
CA LYS A 318 16.14 -5.64 15.35
C LYS A 318 15.95 -4.12 15.27
N THR A 319 16.27 -3.42 16.36
CA THR A 319 16.37 -1.95 16.35
C THR A 319 17.69 -1.56 15.67
N PRO A 320 17.67 -0.75 14.59
CA PRO A 320 18.88 -0.16 14.02
C PRO A 320 19.49 0.89 14.98
N GLU A 321 20.79 1.15 14.86
CA GLU A 321 21.48 2.15 15.70
C GLU A 321 21.05 3.58 15.38
N ASP A 322 20.78 3.86 14.10
CA ASP A 322 20.42 5.17 13.59
C ASP A 322 19.24 5.06 12.60
N LEU A 323 18.02 5.15 13.11
CA LEU A 323 16.81 5.23 12.31
C LEU A 323 16.56 6.68 11.90
N PHE A 324 16.62 6.99 10.61
CA PHE A 324 16.15 8.25 10.06
C PHE A 324 14.85 8.06 9.27
N ASP A 325 14.14 9.14 8.98
CA ASP A 325 12.91 9.13 8.19
C ASP A 325 13.08 9.92 6.88
N ILE A 326 11.99 10.09 6.13
CA ILE A 326 12.01 10.89 4.89
C ILE A 326 12.29 12.38 5.15
N SER A 327 12.00 12.91 6.33
CA SER A 327 12.23 14.32 6.69
C SER A 327 13.71 14.66 6.85
N TYR A 328 14.54 13.69 7.27
CA TYR A 328 16.01 13.82 7.28
C TYR A 328 16.58 14.14 5.87
N LEU A 329 15.86 13.74 4.82
CA LEU A 329 16.16 13.99 3.40
C LEU A 329 15.37 15.18 2.80
N GLY A 330 14.73 16.02 3.63
CA GLY A 330 13.90 17.15 3.18
C GLY A 330 12.45 16.77 2.81
N GLY A 331 12.03 15.54 3.07
CA GLY A 331 10.68 15.04 2.76
C GLY A 331 10.48 14.71 1.28
N TRP A 332 9.31 14.13 0.96
CA TRP A 332 9.03 13.59 -0.38
C TRP A 332 9.11 14.60 -1.52
N ALA A 333 8.83 15.89 -1.27
CA ALA A 333 8.96 16.93 -2.29
C ALA A 333 10.43 17.13 -2.71
N GLU A 334 11.31 17.34 -1.72
CA GLU A 334 12.75 17.52 -1.94
C GLU A 334 13.40 16.26 -2.52
N VAL A 335 13.06 15.08 -2.01
CA VAL A 335 13.55 13.79 -2.53
C VAL A 335 13.12 13.57 -3.99
N ARG A 336 11.91 13.96 -4.38
CA ARG A 336 11.45 13.89 -5.79
C ARG A 336 12.22 14.83 -6.70
N GLU A 337 12.58 16.02 -6.23
CA GLU A 337 13.35 17.00 -7.00
C GLU A 337 14.84 16.65 -7.08
N LYS A 338 15.51 16.48 -5.93
CA LYS A 338 16.97 16.32 -5.85
C LYS A 338 17.44 14.91 -6.18
N LEU A 339 16.66 13.87 -5.88
CA LEU A 339 17.04 12.47 -6.14
C LEU A 339 16.47 11.93 -7.46
N TYR A 340 15.17 12.13 -7.71
CA TYR A 340 14.43 11.42 -8.77
C TYR A 340 13.99 12.25 -9.99
N SER A 341 14.33 13.55 -10.06
CA SER A 341 14.11 14.34 -11.28
C SER A 341 15.09 13.95 -12.40
N PRO A 342 14.86 14.32 -13.67
CA PRO A 342 15.79 14.02 -14.78
C PRO A 342 17.21 14.61 -14.64
N LYS A 343 17.45 15.47 -13.65
CA LYS A 343 18.78 15.99 -13.28
C LYS A 343 19.23 15.55 -11.86
N GLY A 344 18.39 14.80 -11.16
CA GLY A 344 18.62 14.37 -9.78
C GLY A 344 19.68 13.28 -9.66
N VAL A 345 20.15 13.06 -8.42
CA VAL A 345 21.28 12.17 -8.09
C VAL A 345 21.15 10.79 -8.74
N TRP A 346 19.96 10.18 -8.75
CA TRP A 346 19.78 8.85 -9.34
C TRP A 346 20.12 8.80 -10.83
N TYR A 347 19.71 9.82 -11.60
CA TYR A 347 20.02 9.88 -13.03
C TYR A 347 21.46 10.29 -13.30
N GLN A 348 22.12 10.99 -12.37
CA GLN A 348 23.56 11.24 -12.44
C GLN A 348 24.38 9.98 -12.13
N VAL A 349 23.92 9.13 -11.21
CA VAL A 349 24.52 7.82 -10.92
C VAL A 349 24.35 6.89 -12.13
N LEU A 350 23.16 6.81 -12.72
CA LEU A 350 22.91 6.05 -13.96
C LEU A 350 23.69 6.55 -15.20
N ALA A 351 24.29 7.73 -15.14
CA ALA A 351 25.09 8.31 -16.22
C ALA A 351 26.61 8.30 -15.94
N GLY A 352 27.03 7.80 -14.77
CA GLY A 352 28.43 7.57 -14.39
C GLY A 352 28.91 6.14 -14.64
N ILE A 353 28.02 5.26 -15.10
CA ILE A 353 28.23 3.82 -15.38
C ILE A 353 28.03 3.54 -16.87
#